data_AF-A0A1G7HDR2-F1
#
_entry.id   AF-A0A1G7HDR2-F1
#
_cell.length_a   1.000
_cell.length_b   1.000
_cell.length_c   1.000
_cell.angle_alpha   90.00
_cell.angle_beta   90.00
_cell.angle_gamma   90.00
#
_symmetry.space_group_name_H-M   'P 1'
#
loop_
_entity.id
_entity.type
_entity.pdbx_description
1 polymer ?
#
loop_
_entity_poly.entity_id
_entity_poly.type
_entity_poly.pdbx_seq_one_letter_code
_entity_poly.pdbx_strand_id
1 'polypeptide(L)'
;MNKTPKNVLGTELQSCCTDPMTGFYRDGFCKTGEQDVGTHVVCAIMTEDFLEYTKAKGNDLSTPRPEWQFPGLKPGDTWCLCVSRWLEAEKEGKAPQVVLEATHAKALEYANFETLLEYKF
;
A
#
# COMPACT_ATOMS: atom_id res chain seq x y z
N MET A 1 -9.09 -3.95 -25.17
CA MET A 1 -9.43 -4.97 -24.15
C MET A 1 -9.01 -4.41 -22.80
N ASN A 2 -9.93 -4.23 -21.86
CA ASN A 2 -9.58 -3.83 -20.49
C ASN A 2 -8.80 -4.99 -19.86
N LYS A 3 -7.48 -4.84 -19.77
CA LYS A 3 -6.61 -5.85 -19.18
C LYS A 3 -6.79 -5.74 -17.66
N THR A 4 -7.27 -6.80 -17.02
CA THR A 4 -7.37 -6.86 -15.56
C THR A 4 -5.99 -6.60 -14.95
N PRO A 5 -5.88 -5.68 -13.96
CA PRO A 5 -4.62 -5.45 -13.27
C PRO A 5 -4.08 -6.74 -12.67
N LYS A 6 -2.75 -6.90 -12.69
CA LYS A 6 -2.08 -8.07 -12.12
C LYS A 6 -1.42 -7.72 -10.79
N ASN A 7 -1.30 -8.71 -9.92
CA ASN A 7 -0.46 -8.62 -8.74
C ASN A 7 1.00 -9.01 -9.01
N VAL A 8 1.87 -8.85 -8.02
CA VAL A 8 3.30 -9.19 -8.11
C VAL A 8 3.58 -10.68 -8.32
N LEU A 9 2.57 -11.55 -8.12
CA LEU A 9 2.64 -13.00 -8.43
C LEU A 9 2.25 -13.30 -9.90
N GLY A 10 1.88 -12.28 -10.69
CA GLY A 10 1.47 -12.44 -12.08
C GLY A 10 0.02 -12.90 -12.28
N THR A 11 -0.75 -13.04 -11.20
CA THR A 11 -2.18 -13.40 -11.20
C THR A 11 -3.05 -12.14 -11.12
N GLU A 12 -4.38 -12.30 -11.10
CA GLU A 12 -5.32 -11.18 -10.99
C GLU A 12 -5.16 -10.43 -9.64
N LEU A 13 -5.21 -9.10 -9.69
CA LEU A 13 -5.11 -8.27 -8.50
C LEU A 13 -6.33 -8.45 -7.60
N GLN A 14 -6.09 -8.88 -6.35
CA GLN A 14 -7.13 -8.98 -5.34
C GLN A 14 -7.41 -7.64 -4.67
N SER A 15 -8.58 -7.53 -4.03
CA SER A 15 -8.92 -6.36 -3.21
C SER A 15 -8.00 -6.31 -1.99
N CYS A 16 -7.48 -5.13 -1.70
CA CYS A 16 -6.66 -4.85 -0.53
C CYS A 16 -7.52 -4.64 0.72
N CYS A 17 -8.51 -3.74 0.64
CA CYS A 17 -9.46 -3.48 1.74
C CYS A 17 -10.68 -2.68 1.26
N THR A 18 -11.86 -2.95 1.79
CA THR A 18 -13.07 -2.14 1.55
C THR A 18 -13.61 -1.45 2.79
N ASP A 19 -13.08 -1.78 3.97
CA ASP A 19 -13.42 -1.14 5.25
C ASP A 19 -12.20 -1.18 6.18
N PRO A 20 -11.38 -0.10 6.22
CA PRO A 20 -11.59 1.17 5.53
C PRO A 20 -11.37 1.10 4.00
N MET A 21 -12.16 1.85 3.23
CA MET A 21 -12.05 1.89 1.77
C MET A 21 -10.68 2.45 1.33
N THR A 22 -9.84 1.60 0.73
CA THR A 22 -8.48 1.96 0.31
C THR A 22 -8.35 2.15 -1.20
N GLY A 23 -7.11 2.31 -1.68
CA GLY A 23 -6.75 2.52 -3.07
C GLY A 23 -6.81 3.99 -3.46
N PHE A 24 -5.97 4.40 -4.40
CA PHE A 24 -5.96 5.76 -4.93
C PHE A 24 -7.35 6.16 -5.48
N TYR A 25 -8.02 5.22 -6.17
CA TYR A 25 -9.34 5.41 -6.74
C TYR A 25 -10.51 5.14 -5.77
N ARG A 26 -10.22 4.83 -4.49
CA ARG A 26 -11.22 4.48 -3.46
C ARG A 26 -12.18 3.37 -3.89
N ASP A 27 -11.63 2.32 -4.48
CA ASP A 27 -12.35 1.12 -4.93
C ASP A 27 -11.87 -0.17 -4.24
N GLY A 28 -10.95 -0.03 -3.29
CA GLY A 28 -10.42 -1.12 -2.48
C GLY A 28 -9.30 -1.93 -3.15
N PHE A 29 -8.77 -1.50 -4.29
CA PHE A 29 -7.64 -2.15 -4.97
C PHE A 29 -6.43 -1.22 -5.03
N CYS A 30 -5.22 -1.78 -4.93
CA CYS A 30 -3.98 -1.02 -5.11
C CYS A 30 -3.64 -0.82 -6.59
N LYS A 31 -4.65 -0.55 -7.41
CA LYS A 31 -4.48 -0.21 -8.82
C LYS A 31 -4.08 1.26 -8.95
N THR A 32 -3.34 1.56 -10.01
CA THR A 32 -2.72 2.87 -10.24
C THR A 32 -2.89 3.30 -11.69
N GLY A 33 -2.54 4.55 -12.00
CA GLY A 33 -2.64 5.14 -13.33
C GLY A 33 -1.93 6.51 -13.36
N GLU A 34 -2.05 7.24 -14.47
CA GLU A 34 -1.29 8.49 -14.69
C GLU A 34 -1.56 9.59 -13.63
N GLN A 35 -2.74 9.56 -13.01
CA GLN A 35 -3.14 10.51 -11.96
C GLN A 35 -2.52 10.20 -10.59
N ASP A 36 -2.12 8.95 -10.38
CA ASP A 36 -1.57 8.49 -9.11
C ASP A 36 -0.05 8.70 -9.07
N VAL A 37 0.35 9.96 -8.88
CA VAL A 37 1.77 10.35 -8.78
C VAL A 37 2.47 9.67 -7.60
N GLY A 38 1.72 9.32 -6.54
CA GLY A 38 2.24 8.60 -5.37
C GLY A 38 2.51 7.12 -5.63
N THR A 39 1.90 6.54 -6.68
CA THR A 39 2.01 5.12 -7.04
C THR A 39 1.63 4.22 -5.85
N HIS A 40 0.35 4.26 -5.46
CA HIS A 40 -0.24 3.51 -4.34
C HIS A 40 -0.47 2.04 -4.68
N VAL A 41 0.63 1.29 -4.89
CA VAL A 41 0.62 -0.07 -5.45
C VAL A 41 0.91 -1.18 -4.45
N VAL A 42 1.36 -0.85 -3.23
CA VAL A 42 1.72 -1.85 -2.20
C VAL A 42 0.56 -1.99 -1.22
N CYS A 43 -0.08 -3.16 -1.19
CA CYS A 43 -1.08 -3.47 -0.16
C CYS A 43 -0.35 -3.95 1.10
N ALA A 44 -0.43 -3.18 2.18
CA ALA A 44 0.26 -3.49 3.42
C ALA A 44 -0.66 -3.45 4.64
N ILE A 45 -0.29 -4.18 5.68
CA ILE A 45 -1.02 -4.24 6.95
C ILE A 45 -0.31 -3.32 7.94
N MET A 46 -0.99 -2.25 8.34
CA MET A 46 -0.42 -1.21 9.17
C MET A 46 0.07 -1.77 10.50
N THR A 47 1.25 -1.34 10.91
CA THR A 47 1.80 -1.60 12.25
C THR A 47 1.94 -0.27 12.99
N GLU A 48 1.99 -0.32 14.32
CA GLU A 48 2.23 0.88 15.14
C GLU A 48 3.56 1.55 14.76
N ASP A 49 4.63 0.76 14.70
CA ASP A 49 5.97 1.16 14.26
C ASP A 49 5.98 1.88 12.90
N PHE A 50 5.26 1.35 11.90
CA PHE A 50 5.18 1.98 10.59
C PHE A 50 4.43 3.30 10.65
N LEU A 51 3.28 3.33 11.35
CA LEU A 51 2.42 4.52 11.44
C LEU A 51 3.15 5.68 12.14
N GLU A 52 3.88 5.41 13.22
CA GLU A 52 4.72 6.40 13.90
C GLU A 52 5.86 6.88 13.00
N TYR A 53 6.55 5.94 12.35
CA TYR A 53 7.66 6.25 11.44
C TYR A 53 7.22 7.14 10.27
N THR A 54 6.19 6.72 9.54
CA THR A 54 5.71 7.43 8.35
C THR A 54 5.18 8.82 8.72
N LYS A 55 4.54 8.95 9.89
CA LYS A 55 4.11 10.25 10.42
C LYS A 55 5.29 11.18 10.68
N ALA A 56 6.36 10.67 11.30
CA ALA A 56 7.59 11.45 11.53
C ALA A 56 8.29 11.88 10.22
N LYS A 57 8.09 11.12 9.12
CA LYS A 57 8.55 11.45 7.76
C LYS A 57 7.57 12.33 6.96
N GLY A 58 6.57 12.91 7.63
CA GLY A 58 5.60 13.84 7.04
C GLY A 58 4.48 13.18 6.25
N ASN A 59 4.30 11.86 6.36
CA ASN A 59 3.17 11.11 5.79
C ASN A 59 2.29 10.58 6.92
N ASP A 60 1.51 11.47 7.53
CA ASP A 60 0.60 11.12 8.62
C ASP A 60 -0.62 10.35 8.09
N LEU A 61 -0.59 9.03 8.31
CA LEU A 61 -1.68 8.12 7.98
C LEU A 61 -2.59 7.79 9.17
N SER A 62 -2.32 8.35 10.36
CA SER A 62 -3.08 8.01 11.57
C SER A 62 -4.12 9.06 11.93
N THR A 63 -3.88 10.33 11.57
CA THR A 63 -4.84 11.42 11.83
C THR A 63 -5.98 11.37 10.79
N PRO A 64 -7.26 11.29 11.22
CA PRO A 64 -8.40 11.35 10.31
C PRO A 64 -8.46 12.66 9.53
N ARG A 65 -8.80 12.60 8.25
CA ARG A 65 -9.04 13.76 7.36
C ARG A 65 -10.38 13.61 6.66
N PRO A 66 -11.50 14.02 7.30
CA PRO A 66 -12.84 13.92 6.73
C PRO A 66 -12.98 14.59 5.36
N GLU A 67 -12.26 15.69 5.14
CA GLU A 67 -12.21 16.42 3.86
C GLU A 67 -11.71 15.57 2.68
N TRP A 68 -10.97 14.49 2.96
CA TRP A 68 -10.44 13.54 1.97
C TRP A 68 -11.05 12.15 2.10
N GLN A 69 -12.14 12.02 2.88
CA GLN A 69 -12.76 10.73 3.22
C GLN A 69 -11.72 9.71 3.74
N PHE A 70 -10.76 10.20 4.53
CA PHE A 70 -9.70 9.40 5.10
C PHE A 70 -9.96 9.18 6.60
N PRO A 71 -10.19 7.94 7.05
CA PRO A 71 -10.62 7.68 8.42
C PRO A 71 -9.50 7.79 9.45
N GLY A 72 -8.24 7.85 9.02
CA GLY A 72 -7.09 7.63 9.89
C GLY A 72 -6.92 6.13 10.19
N LEU A 73 -5.72 5.62 9.96
CA LEU A 73 -5.41 4.20 10.05
C LEU A 73 -4.91 3.83 11.45
N LYS A 74 -5.15 2.57 11.81
CA LYS A 74 -4.73 1.93 13.04
C LYS A 74 -3.92 0.67 12.72
N PRO A 75 -3.13 0.15 13.69
CA PRO A 75 -2.51 -1.16 13.53
C PRO A 75 -3.54 -2.24 13.19
N GLY A 76 -3.22 -3.07 12.20
CA GLY A 76 -4.11 -4.10 11.66
C GLY A 76 -4.96 -3.66 10.46
N ASP A 77 -5.11 -2.36 10.20
CA ASP A 77 -5.78 -1.90 8.97
C ASP A 77 -4.93 -2.27 7.74
N THR A 78 -5.59 -2.66 6.65
CA THR A 78 -4.91 -2.89 5.37
C THR A 78 -5.06 -1.68 4.46
N TRP A 79 -3.97 -1.20 3.87
CA TRP A 79 -3.98 0.02 3.06
C TRP A 79 -3.03 -0.03 1.88
N CYS A 80 -3.42 0.60 0.77
CA CYS A 80 -2.56 0.80 -0.38
C CYS A 80 -1.59 1.96 -0.12
N LEU A 81 -0.32 1.63 0.07
CA LEU A 81 0.77 2.58 0.30
C LEU A 81 1.43 2.99 -1.01
N CYS A 82 1.90 4.25 -1.06
CA CYS A 82 2.91 4.66 -2.03
C CYS A 82 4.12 3.73 -1.90
N VAL A 83 4.57 3.14 -3.01
CA VAL A 83 5.72 2.23 -3.00
C VAL A 83 6.98 2.88 -2.46
N SER A 84 7.17 4.18 -2.72
CA SER A 84 8.29 4.96 -2.18
C SER A 84 8.26 5.08 -0.66
N ARG A 85 7.08 5.22 -0.04
CA ARG A 85 6.92 5.29 1.41
C ARG A 85 7.14 3.93 2.08
N TRP A 86 6.71 2.86 1.43
CA TRP A 86 7.00 1.51 1.90
C TRP A 86 8.51 1.22 1.85
N LEU A 87 9.19 1.55 0.74
CA LEU A 87 10.65 1.40 0.62
C LEU A 87 11.44 2.30 1.58
N GLU A 88 10.94 3.50 1.89
CA GLU A 88 11.53 4.37 2.90
C GLU A 88 11.49 3.72 4.29
N ALA A 89 10.42 3.00 4.61
CA ALA A 89 10.28 2.28 5.87
C ALA A 89 11.09 0.98 5.90
N GLU A 90 11.18 0.28 4.78
CA GLU A 90 11.96 -0.97 4.65
C GLU A 90 13.43 -0.74 5.01
N LYS A 91 14.03 0.32 4.47
CA LYS A 91 15.43 0.69 4.75
C LYS A 91 15.74 0.97 6.22
N GLU A 92 14.73 1.35 6.99
CA GLU A 92 14.84 1.64 8.43
C GLU A 92 14.36 0.47 9.30
N GLY A 93 14.01 -0.67 8.68
CA GLY A 93 13.48 -1.85 9.40
C GLY A 93 12.09 -1.63 9.98
N LYS A 94 11.30 -0.71 9.40
CA LYS A 94 9.96 -0.30 9.85
C LYS A 94 8.87 -0.59 8.81
N ALA A 95 9.19 -1.31 7.74
CA ALA A 95 8.20 -1.65 6.73
C ALA A 95 7.13 -2.62 7.30
N PRO A 96 5.84 -2.35 7.03
CA PRO A 96 4.75 -3.25 7.37
C PRO A 96 4.75 -4.47 6.43
N GLN A 97 4.13 -5.57 6.89
CA GLN A 97 3.92 -6.75 6.07
C GLN A 97 3.04 -6.45 4.85
N VAL A 98 3.27 -7.18 3.75
CA VAL A 98 2.68 -6.99 2.43
C VAL A 98 1.76 -8.16 2.08
N VAL A 99 0.57 -7.84 1.56
CA VAL A 99 -0.34 -8.81 0.95
C VAL A 99 0.01 -8.90 -0.54
N LEU A 100 0.74 -9.94 -0.93
CA LEU A 100 1.29 -10.08 -2.29
C LEU A 100 0.19 -10.16 -3.35
N GLU A 101 -0.90 -10.88 -3.05
CA GLU A 101 -2.05 -11.07 -3.94
C GLU A 101 -2.80 -9.76 -4.25
N ALA A 102 -2.71 -8.77 -3.35
CA ALA A 102 -3.33 -7.45 -3.46
C ALA A 102 -2.33 -6.32 -3.79
N THR A 103 -1.04 -6.65 -3.96
CA THR A 103 0.02 -5.71 -4.33
C THR A 103 0.20 -5.72 -5.85
N HIS A 104 0.02 -4.57 -6.49
CA HIS A 104 -0.01 -4.45 -7.94
C HIS A 104 1.38 -4.69 -8.56
N ALA A 105 1.41 -5.35 -9.73
CA ALA A 105 2.63 -5.78 -10.41
C ALA A 105 3.63 -4.63 -10.66
N LYS A 106 3.14 -3.40 -10.84
CA LYS A 106 3.96 -2.19 -10.96
C LYS A 106 4.89 -1.96 -9.76
N ALA A 107 4.61 -2.51 -8.57
CA ALA A 107 5.53 -2.47 -7.44
C ALA A 107 6.93 -3.04 -7.81
N LEU A 108 6.99 -4.01 -8.73
CA LEU A 108 8.23 -4.62 -9.22
C LEU A 108 9.10 -3.69 -10.07
N GLU A 109 8.58 -2.53 -10.50
CA GLU A 109 9.39 -1.49 -11.14
C GLU A 109 10.23 -0.70 -10.11
N TYR A 110 9.94 -0.84 -8.81
CA TYR A 110 10.56 -0.08 -7.72
C TYR A 110 11.19 -0.96 -6.64
N ALA A 111 10.61 -2.13 -6.36
CA ALA A 111 11.04 -3.06 -5.32
C ALA A 111 11.31 -4.45 -5.91
N ASN A 112 12.34 -5.13 -5.42
CA ASN A 112 12.62 -6.51 -5.82
C ASN A 112 11.53 -7.44 -5.27
N PHE A 113 11.20 -8.50 -6.04
CA PHE A 113 10.20 -9.47 -5.61
C PHE A 113 10.61 -10.16 -4.31
N GLU A 114 11.90 -10.46 -4.15
CA GLU A 114 12.47 -11.09 -2.96
C GLU A 114 12.24 -10.23 -1.71
N THR A 115 12.45 -8.91 -1.81
CA THR A 115 12.18 -7.97 -0.72
C THR A 115 10.70 -7.95 -0.36
N LEU A 116 9.79 -7.94 -1.34
CA LEU A 116 8.35 -8.02 -1.05
C LEU A 116 7.98 -9.36 -0.40
N LEU A 117 8.62 -10.46 -0.82
CA LEU A 117 8.40 -11.80 -0.31
C LEU A 117 8.88 -11.96 1.14
N GLU A 118 9.99 -11.34 1.52
CA GLU A 118 10.50 -11.32 2.91
C GLU A 118 9.49 -10.68 3.88
N TYR A 119 8.70 -9.73 3.39
CA TYR A 119 7.67 -9.03 4.16
C TYR A 119 6.26 -9.62 3.94
N LYS A 120 6.12 -10.78 3.31
CA LYS A 120 4.80 -11.39 3.07
C LYS A 120 4.02 -11.60 4.38
N PHE A 121 2.73 -11.25 4.38
CA PHE A 121 1.76 -11.62 5.42
C PHE A 121 1.35 -13.10 5.36
#